data_AF-C7LQ76-F1
#
_entry.id   AF-C7LQ76-F1
#
_cell.length_a   1.000
_cell.length_b   1.000
_cell.length_c   1.000
_cell.angle_alpha   90.00
_cell.angle_beta   90.00
_cell.angle_gamma   90.00
#
_symmetry.space_group_name_H-M   'P 1'
#
loop_
_entity.id
_entity.type
_entity.pdbx_description
1 polymer ?
#
loop_
_entity_poly.entity_id
_entity_poly.type
_entity_poly.pdbx_seq_one_letter_code
_entity_poly.pdbx_strand_id
1 'polypeptide(L)' 'MARFLPNEDPFTLEDQLKILGNDELLDFWEESQMLDRYLEPAEHEEPPSMHYENAILNELRLRYSMGEI' A
#
# COMPACT_ATOMS: atom_id res chain seq x y z
N MET A 1 -8.39 -13.06 -7.75
CA MET A 1 -7.06 -13.69 -7.86
C MET A 1 -6.12 -12.67 -8.47
N ALA A 2 -5.38 -11.93 -7.63
CA ALA A 2 -4.47 -10.89 -8.09
C ALA A 2 -3.29 -11.53 -8.81
N ARG A 3 -3.02 -11.06 -10.04
CA ARG A 3 -1.96 -11.56 -10.92
C ARG A 3 -0.81 -10.56 -10.85
N PHE A 4 0.27 -10.92 -10.17
CA PHE A 4 1.53 -10.17 -10.27
C PHE A 4 2.01 -10.26 -11.71
N LEU A 5 1.93 -9.14 -12.44
CA LEU A 5 2.55 -8.97 -13.75
C LEU A 5 3.88 -8.24 -13.52
N PRO A 6 5.03 -8.81 -13.95
CA PRO A 6 6.34 -8.17 -13.79
C PRO A 6 6.59 -7.11 -14.89
N ASN A 7 5.54 -6.44 -15.35
CA ASN A 7 5.65 -5.32 -16.27
C ASN A 7 5.51 -4.04 -15.46
N GLU A 8 6.46 -3.15 -15.66
CA GLU A 8 6.41 -1.73 -15.28
C GLU A 8 5.09 -1.13 -15.79
N ASP A 9 4.02 -1.21 -14.98
CA ASP A 9 2.81 -0.45 -15.22
C ASP A 9 3.17 1.03 -15.08
N PRO A 10 2.68 1.92 -15.96
CA PRO A 10 2.92 3.37 -15.85
C PRO A 10 2.23 3.99 -14.62
N PHE A 11 1.50 3.19 -13.84
CA PHE A 11 0.78 3.61 -12.65
C PHE A 11 1.65 3.42 -11.42
N THR A 12 1.97 4.54 -10.76
CA THR A 12 2.72 4.52 -9.51
C THR A 12 1.88 3.88 -8.40
N LEU A 13 2.52 3.47 -7.30
CA LEU A 13 1.82 2.92 -6.14
C LEU A 13 0.69 3.85 -5.67
N GLU A 14 0.92 5.16 -5.71
CA GLU A 14 -0.06 6.18 -5.36
C GLU A 14 -1.29 6.15 -6.28
N ASP A 15 -1.10 5.91 -7.58
CA ASP A 15 -2.21 5.79 -8.51
C ASP A 15 -3.02 4.49 -8.30
N GLN A 16 -2.36 3.42 -7.83
CA GLN A 16 -3.06 2.19 -7.45
C GLN A 16 -3.88 2.38 -6.17
N LEU A 17 -3.34 3.11 -5.18
CA LEU A 17 -4.03 3.40 -3.92
C LEU A 17 -5.28 4.28 -4.11
N LYS A 18 -5.27 5.20 -5.07
CA LYS A 18 -6.44 6.05 -5.40
C LYS A 18 -7.66 5.25 -5.88
N ILE A 19 -7.44 4.08 -6.46
CA ILE A 19 -8.51 3.22 -6.99
C ILE A 19 -9.19 2.45 -5.85
N LEU A 20 -8.50 2.25 -4.73
CA LEU A 20 -9.00 1.50 -3.58
C LEU A 20 -9.96 2.34 -2.73
N GLY A 21 -11.06 1.73 -2.30
CA GLY A 21 -11.94 2.28 -1.26
C GLY A 21 -11.24 2.39 0.10
N ASN A 22 -11.84 3.12 1.05
CA ASN A 22 -11.24 3.28 2.39
C ASN A 22 -11.11 1.95 3.15
N ASP A 23 -12.12 1.09 3.06
CA ASP A 23 -12.08 -0.24 3.69
C ASP A 23 -11.04 -1.14 3.01
N GLU A 24 -10.94 -1.08 1.69
CA GLU A 24 -9.94 -1.83 0.91
C GLU A 24 -8.50 -1.36 1.17
N LEU A 25 -8.29 -0.07 1.46
CA LEU A 25 -7.01 0.48 1.88
C LEU A 25 -6.57 -0.07 3.25
N LEU A 26 -7.52 -0.21 4.19
CA LEU A 26 -7.26 -0.75 5.52
C LEU A 26 -6.93 -2.24 5.44
N ASP A 27 -7.68 -3.00 4.64
CA ASP A 27 -7.41 -4.42 4.37
C ASP A 27 -6.02 -4.60 3.75
N PHE A 28 -5.66 -3.78 2.75
CA PHE A 28 -4.33 -3.82 2.12
C PHE A 28 -3.20 -3.53 3.11
N TRP A 29 -3.40 -2.55 4.00
CA TRP A 29 -2.41 -2.24 5.05
C TRP A 29 -2.22 -3.45 5.97
N GLU A 30 -3.29 -4.07 6.45
CA GLU A 30 -3.21 -5.26 7.31
C GLU A 30 -2.48 -6.42 6.63
N GLU A 31 -2.80 -6.69 5.36
CA GLU A 31 -2.13 -7.73 4.56
C GLU A 31 -0.63 -7.45 4.39
N SER A 32 -0.24 -6.19 4.19
CA SER A 32 1.17 -5.78 4.05
C SER A 32 1.98 -6.05 5.33
N GLN A 33 1.40 -5.78 6.50
CA GLN A 33 2.03 -6.04 7.80
C GLN A 33 2.15 -7.54 8.07
N MET A 34 1.14 -8.31 7.65
CA MET A 34 1.17 -9.77 7.76
C MET A 34 2.25 -10.37 6.85
N LEU A 35 2.35 -9.93 5.60
CA LEU A 35 3.38 -10.37 4.66
C LEU A 35 4.79 -10.11 5.20
N ASP A 36 5.03 -8.94 5.78
CA ASP A 36 6.33 -8.59 6.36
C ASP A 36 6.71 -9.44 7.58
N ARG A 37 5.73 -9.99 8.29
CA ARG A 37 5.96 -10.94 9.39
C ARG A 37 6.32 -12.34 8.88
N TYR A 38 5.87 -12.71 7.68
CA TYR A 38 6.12 -14.02 7.07
C TYR A 38 7.35 -14.03 6.17
N LEU A 39 7.66 -12.90 5.53
CA LEU A 39 8.96 -12.67 4.94
C LEU A 39 9.95 -12.68 6.11
N GLU A 40 10.86 -13.66 6.14
CA GLU A 40 12.02 -13.59 7.04
C GLU A 40 12.64 -12.19 6.94
N PRO A 41 13.28 -11.66 8.00
CA PRO A 41 13.99 -10.39 7.92
C PRO A 41 15.09 -10.52 6.87
N ALA A 42 14.71 -10.34 5.61
CA ALA A 42 15.60 -10.13 4.51
C ALA A 42 16.42 -8.92 4.94
N GLU A 43 17.70 -8.92 4.59
CA GLU A 43 18.71 -7.94 5.01
C GLU A 43 18.44 -6.51 4.47
N HIS A 44 17.18 -6.14 4.27
CA HIS A 44 16.71 -4.82 3.93
C HIS A 44 16.67 -4.01 5.23
N GLU A 45 17.37 -2.87 5.23
CA GLU A 45 17.42 -1.93 6.36
C GLU A 45 16.02 -1.41 6.75
N GLU A 46 15.06 -1.46 5.82
CA GLU A 46 13.67 -1.06 6.04
C GLU A 46 12.68 -2.10 5.48
N PRO A 47 11.63 -2.45 6.24
CA PRO A 47 10.59 -3.35 5.78
C PRO A 47 9.78 -2.71 4.63
N PRO A 48 9.46 -3.44 3.55
CA PRO A 48 8.71 -2.88 2.42
C PRO A 48 7.31 -2.41 2.82
N SER A 49 6.70 -2.94 3.90
CA SER A 49 5.46 -2.38 4.46
C SER A 49 5.57 -0.93 4.88
N MET A 50 6.75 -0.44 5.27
CA MET A 50 6.96 0.96 5.65
C MET A 50 6.81 1.88 4.44
N HIS A 51 7.22 1.43 3.25
CA HIS A 51 7.00 2.18 2.01
C HIS A 51 5.52 2.24 1.65
N TYR A 52 4.80 1.12 1.78
CA TYR A 52 3.35 1.06 1.55
C TYR A 52 2.56 1.89 2.57
N GLU A 53 2.91 1.83 3.86
CA GLU A 53 2.30 2.61 4.92
C GLU A 53 2.41 4.12 4.66
N ASN A 54 3.60 4.59 4.28
CA ASN A 54 3.81 6.00 3.94
C ASN A 54 2.92 6.45 2.77
N ALA A 55 2.76 5.62 1.75
CA ALA A 55 1.89 5.91 0.61
C ALA A 55 0.41 5.93 1.00
N ILE A 56 -0.05 4.98 1.84
CA ILE A 56 -1.42 4.90 2.35
C ILE A 56 -1.75 6.12 3.24
N LEU A 57 -0.83 6.50 4.14
CA LEU A 57 -1.02 7.67 5.00
C LEU A 57 -1.12 8.97 4.20
N ASN A 58 -0.33 9.11 3.14
CA ASN A 58 -0.42 10.27 2.24
C ASN A 58 -1.77 10.33 1.54
N GLU A 59 -2.26 9.20 1.03
CA GLU A 59 -3.56 9.11 0.35
C GLU A 59 -4.73 9.39 1.31
N LEU A 60 -4.73 8.78 2.50
CA LEU A 60 -5.75 9.04 3.54
C LEU A 60 -5.78 10.52 3.96
N ARG A 61 -4.60 11.14 4.11
CA ARG A 61 -4.50 12.58 4.40
C ARG A 61 -5.05 13.43 3.27
N LEU A 62 -4.80 13.07 2.02
CA LEU A 62 -5.36 13.75 0.85
C LEU A 62 -6.89 13.67 0.84
N ARG A 63 -7.46 12.47 1.00
CA ARG A 63 -8.91 12.26 1.06
C ARG A 63 -9.58 13.01 2.21
N TYR A 64 -8.94 13.03 3.38
CA TYR A 64 -9.39 13.83 4.51
C TYR A 64 -9.39 15.33 4.20
N SER A 65 -8.36 15.83 3.51
CA SER A 65 -8.30 17.24 3.09
C SER A 65 -9.33 17.59 2.02
N MET A 66 -9.77 16.61 1.21
CA MET A 66 -10.81 16.75 0.20
C MET A 66 -12.22 16.53 0.76
N GLY A 67 -12.36 16.10 2.02
CA GLY A 67 -13.66 15.85 2.66
C GLY A 67 -14.36 14.58 2.16
N GLU A 68 -13.62 13.62 1.62
CA GLU A 68 -14.12 12.34 1.13
C GLU A 68 -14.16 11.25 2.22
N ILE A 69 -13.82 11.63 3.47
CA ILE A 69 -13.83 10.80 4.69
C ILE A 69 -14.42 11.63 5.85
#